data_AF-A0A961Z509-F1
#
_entry.id   AF-A0A961Z509-F1
#
_cell.length_a   1.000
_cell.length_b   1.000
_cell.length_c   1.000
_cell.angle_alpha   90.00
_cell.angle_beta   90.00
_cell.angle_gamma   90.00
#
_symmetry.space_group_name_H-M   'P 1'
#
loop_
_entity.id
_entity.type
_entity.pdbx_description
1 polymer ?
#
loop_
_entity_poly.entity_id
_entity_poly.type
_entity_poly.pdbx_seq_one_letter_code
_entity_poly.pdbx_strand_id
1 'polypeptide(L)'
;MTERTYAYVRSEMLKAQPAPANTRGLMGWARENLFSSPLSIVLSALGALLAAWVIWTILNFGVFNAIWTGSSGADCRTGVQNGNLPDGIHVGACWPYVGAYFDSFIYGRYPVLERWRVDIFFLLTAISTAWVLIPKAPAKALGGVFFLVIYPVASVILLTGGNLDLGLASWIFWALVTGLMTLIALLPVFAGEESIADRAVPLRNAAIIGAGLAAILFLFSFDFGLSRVETPQWGGLLVTLVIAITGIVASLPIGILFALGRRSQMPAIRLISVIFIEFWRGVPLITVLFMSSVMLPLFL
;
A
#
# COMPACT_ATOMS: atom_id res chain seq x y z
N MET A 1 -51.60 14.89 49.90
CA MET A 1 -50.98 13.59 49.59
C MET A 1 -49.83 13.40 50.56
N THR A 2 -49.93 12.43 51.45
CA THR A 2 -48.91 12.12 52.48
C THR A 2 -47.81 11.28 51.84
N GLU A 3 -46.58 11.80 51.78
CA GLU A 3 -45.43 11.07 51.26
C GLU A 3 -45.09 9.88 52.18
N ARG A 4 -45.23 8.66 51.66
CA ARG A 4 -44.76 7.45 52.35
C ARG A 4 -43.28 7.26 52.04
N THR A 5 -42.41 7.58 52.99
CA THR A 5 -40.97 7.32 52.89
C THR A 5 -40.73 5.83 53.10
N TYR A 6 -40.54 5.08 52.02
CA TYR A 6 -40.17 3.67 52.09
C TYR A 6 -38.71 3.56 52.55
N ALA A 7 -38.45 2.87 53.67
CA ALA A 7 -37.11 2.74 54.27
C ALA A 7 -36.03 2.14 53.34
N TYR A 8 -36.44 1.51 52.23
CA TYR A 8 -35.56 0.91 51.23
C TYR A 8 -35.27 1.79 50.01
N VAL A 9 -35.86 2.98 49.91
CA VAL A 9 -35.63 3.90 48.79
C VAL A 9 -34.59 4.94 49.19
N ARG A 10 -33.41 4.85 48.58
CA ARG A 10 -32.29 5.71 48.87
C ARG A 10 -32.51 7.12 48.31
N SER A 11 -32.41 8.13 49.16
CA SER A 11 -32.66 9.54 48.84
C SER A 11 -31.47 10.29 48.22
N GLU A 12 -30.26 9.76 48.39
CA GLU A 12 -29.03 10.38 47.89
C GLU A 12 -28.33 9.48 46.86
N MET A 13 -27.81 10.08 45.79
CA MET A 13 -27.02 9.34 44.80
C MET A 13 -25.70 8.84 45.40
N LEU A 14 -25.30 7.62 45.03
CA LEU A 14 -24.03 7.02 45.48
C LEU A 14 -22.89 7.74 44.76
N LYS A 15 -21.80 8.03 45.49
CA LYS A 15 -20.60 8.57 44.86
C LYS A 15 -20.10 7.55 43.83
N ALA A 16 -19.82 8.01 42.61
CA ALA A 16 -19.32 7.15 41.55
C ALA A 16 -18.03 6.44 42.03
N GLN A 17 -18.09 5.12 42.13
CA GLN A 17 -16.93 4.29 42.43
C GLN A 17 -16.23 3.90 41.12
N PRO A 18 -14.89 3.74 41.13
CA PRO A 18 -14.22 3.14 39.99
C PRO A 18 -14.78 1.73 39.75
N ALA A 19 -15.06 1.39 38.50
CA ALA A 19 -15.46 0.04 38.13
C ALA A 19 -14.41 -0.97 38.63
N PRO A 20 -14.85 -2.18 39.01
CA PRO A 20 -13.99 -3.23 39.56
C PRO A 20 -12.70 -3.43 38.74
N ALA A 21 -11.59 -3.68 39.43
CA ALA A 21 -10.28 -3.85 38.79
C ALA A 21 -10.25 -5.01 37.77
N ASN A 22 -11.13 -6.00 37.93
CA ASN A 22 -11.28 -7.15 37.03
C ASN A 22 -12.10 -6.86 35.76
N THR A 23 -12.72 -5.68 35.64
CA THR A 23 -13.49 -5.24 34.45
C THR A 23 -12.81 -4.08 33.71
N ARG A 24 -11.57 -3.73 34.07
CA ARG A 24 -10.81 -2.63 33.44
C ARG A 24 -9.44 -3.11 32.96
N GLY A 25 -8.90 -2.42 31.97
CA GLY A 25 -7.56 -2.68 31.43
C GLY A 25 -7.43 -4.00 30.68
N LEU A 26 -6.19 -4.45 30.50
CA LEU A 26 -5.85 -5.67 29.74
C LEU A 26 -6.53 -6.92 30.29
N MET A 27 -6.65 -7.02 31.63
CA MET A 27 -7.25 -8.19 32.29
C MET A 27 -8.76 -8.28 32.06
N GLY A 28 -9.47 -7.14 32.12
CA GLY A 28 -10.88 -7.05 31.77
C GLY A 28 -11.12 -7.41 30.29
N TRP A 29 -10.31 -6.85 29.39
CA TRP A 29 -10.36 -7.17 27.96
C TRP A 29 -10.14 -8.66 27.68
N ALA A 30 -9.13 -9.27 28.31
CA ALA A 30 -8.82 -10.69 28.11
C ALA A 30 -9.95 -11.59 28.61
N ARG A 31 -10.55 -11.27 29.76
CA ARG A 31 -11.69 -12.02 30.29
C ARG A 31 -12.91 -11.94 29.37
N GLU A 32 -13.19 -10.77 28.83
CA GLU A 32 -14.36 -10.53 27.97
C GLU A 32 -14.19 -11.09 26.55
N ASN A 33 -12.98 -11.05 25.99
CA ASN A 33 -12.72 -11.46 24.61
C ASN A 33 -12.17 -12.88 24.46
N LEU A 34 -11.31 -13.34 25.37
CA LEU A 34 -10.64 -14.65 25.27
C LEU A 34 -11.31 -15.71 26.15
N PHE A 35 -11.79 -15.32 27.33
CA PHE A 35 -12.25 -16.28 28.36
C PHE A 35 -13.73 -16.11 28.75
N SER A 36 -14.55 -15.55 27.88
CA SER A 36 -15.96 -15.23 28.17
C SER A 36 -16.90 -16.44 28.23
N SER A 37 -16.55 -17.53 27.55
CA SER A 37 -17.31 -18.78 27.53
C SER A 37 -16.37 -20.00 27.54
N PRO A 38 -16.83 -21.20 27.96
CA PRO A 38 -16.01 -22.42 27.90
C PRO A 38 -15.46 -22.72 26.50
N LEU A 39 -16.26 -22.47 25.46
CA LEU A 39 -15.80 -22.61 24.07
C LEU A 39 -14.71 -21.58 23.73
N SER A 40 -14.89 -20.32 24.14
CA SER A 40 -13.88 -19.27 23.94
C SER A 40 -12.56 -19.61 24.64
N ILE A 41 -12.63 -20.18 25.84
CA ILE A 41 -11.45 -20.65 26.59
C ILE A 41 -10.71 -21.74 25.80
N VAL A 42 -11.44 -22.74 25.29
CA VAL A 42 -10.85 -23.83 24.48
C VAL A 42 -10.24 -23.28 23.18
N LEU A 43 -10.96 -22.44 22.44
CA LEU A 43 -10.46 -21.83 21.21
C LEU A 43 -9.24 -20.93 21.45
N SER A 44 -9.23 -20.16 22.53
CA SER A 44 -8.09 -19.33 22.92
C SER A 44 -6.89 -20.18 23.31
N ALA A 45 -7.10 -21.28 24.04
CA ALA A 45 -6.03 -22.21 24.41
C ALA A 45 -5.44 -22.91 23.17
N LEU A 46 -6.29 -23.42 22.26
CA LEU A 46 -5.86 -24.01 21.00
C LEU A 46 -5.12 -23.00 20.12
N GLY A 47 -5.63 -21.77 20.01
CA GLY A 47 -4.98 -20.68 19.29
C GLY A 47 -3.62 -20.32 19.88
N ALA A 48 -3.51 -20.25 21.21
CA ALA A 48 -2.25 -19.99 21.90
C ALA A 48 -1.24 -21.13 21.70
N LEU A 49 -1.68 -22.40 21.75
CA LEU A 49 -0.82 -23.56 21.49
C LEU A 49 -0.34 -23.58 20.05
N LEU A 50 -1.22 -23.32 19.08
CA LEU A 50 -0.86 -23.21 17.67
C LEU A 50 0.14 -22.06 17.45
N ALA A 51 -0.12 -20.89 18.03
CA ALA A 51 0.79 -19.75 17.94
C ALA A 51 2.16 -20.08 18.55
N ALA A 52 2.19 -20.70 19.73
CA ALA A 52 3.43 -21.14 20.37
C ALA A 52 4.19 -22.15 19.49
N TRP A 53 3.48 -23.10 18.88
CA TRP A 53 4.08 -24.08 17.95
C TRP A 53 4.65 -23.43 16.69
N VAL A 54 3.93 -22.49 16.07
CA VAL A 54 4.41 -21.73 14.90
C VAL A 54 5.62 -20.88 15.27
N ILE A 55 5.55 -20.13 16.38
CA ILE A 55 6.65 -19.29 16.88
C ILE A 55 7.87 -20.16 17.16
N TRP A 56 7.71 -21.29 17.85
CA TRP A 56 8.79 -22.22 18.11
C TRP A 56 9.42 -22.74 16.81
N THR A 57 8.60 -23.11 15.82
CA THR A 57 9.07 -23.59 14.51
C THR A 57 9.91 -22.52 13.79
N ILE A 58 9.45 -21.27 13.78
CA ILE A 58 10.17 -20.14 13.17
C ILE A 58 11.48 -19.87 13.90
N LEU A 59 11.48 -19.83 15.23
CA LEU A 59 12.69 -19.59 16.02
C LEU A 59 13.69 -20.74 15.90
N ASN A 60 13.19 -21.98 15.90
CA ASN A 60 14.02 -23.18 15.74
C ASN A 60 14.72 -23.19 14.36
N PHE A 61 14.03 -22.76 13.31
CA PHE A 61 14.61 -22.63 11.97
C PHE A 61 15.54 -21.41 11.82
N GLY A 62 15.06 -20.23 12.20
CA GLY A 62 15.72 -18.94 11.91
C GLY A 62 16.80 -18.53 12.91
N VAL A 63 16.79 -19.09 14.12
CA VAL A 63 17.70 -18.70 15.21
C VAL A 63 18.47 -19.89 15.75
N PHE A 64 17.78 -20.91 16.29
CA PHE A 64 18.44 -21.97 17.06
C PHE A 64 19.24 -22.95 16.19
N ASN A 65 18.70 -23.37 15.04
CA ASN A 65 19.41 -24.23 14.08
C ASN A 65 20.02 -23.46 12.90
N ALA A 66 20.09 -22.13 12.99
CA ALA A 66 20.59 -21.29 11.91
C ALA A 66 22.12 -21.24 11.88
N ILE A 67 22.65 -21.14 10.66
CA ILE A 67 24.09 -20.94 10.43
C ILE A 67 24.33 -19.43 10.36
N TRP A 68 25.09 -18.90 11.31
CA TRP A 68 25.36 -17.46 11.44
C TRP A 68 26.64 -17.01 10.73
N THR A 69 27.61 -17.91 10.58
CA THR A 69 28.93 -17.63 10.00
C THR A 69 29.30 -18.70 9.00
N GLY A 70 29.88 -18.32 7.86
CA GLY A 70 30.34 -19.22 6.81
C GLY A 70 31.12 -18.43 5.77
N SER A 71 32.11 -19.07 5.15
CA SER A 71 32.93 -18.47 4.09
C SER A 71 32.43 -18.83 2.70
N SER A 72 31.65 -19.91 2.56
CA SER A 72 31.14 -20.37 1.27
C SER A 72 29.70 -20.86 1.34
N GLY A 73 29.00 -20.84 0.20
CA GLY A 73 27.65 -21.45 0.11
C GLY A 73 27.65 -22.97 0.29
N ALA A 74 28.81 -23.64 0.32
CA ALA A 74 28.90 -25.04 0.67
C ALA A 74 28.68 -25.26 2.18
N ASP A 75 29.07 -24.30 3.00
CA ASP A 75 28.90 -24.33 4.46
C ASP A 75 27.41 -24.38 4.86
N CYS A 76 26.53 -23.90 3.97
CA CYS A 76 25.08 -23.97 4.12
C CYS A 76 24.42 -25.17 3.42
N ARG A 77 25.19 -25.99 2.70
CA ARG A 77 24.70 -27.14 1.92
C ARG A 77 25.22 -28.49 2.42
N THR A 78 26.25 -28.51 3.28
CA THR A 78 26.80 -29.75 3.84
C THR A 78 26.25 -30.01 5.25
N GLY A 79 25.84 -31.26 5.48
CA GLY A 79 25.37 -31.76 6.76
C GLY A 79 26.46 -31.92 7.82
N VAL A 80 27.24 -30.88 8.12
CA VAL A 80 28.22 -30.92 9.22
C VAL A 80 28.15 -29.61 10.01
N GLN A 81 27.08 -29.51 10.78
CA GLN A 81 26.95 -28.57 11.90
C GLN A 81 28.08 -28.80 12.92
N ASN A 82 29.16 -28.02 12.87
CA ASN A 82 30.18 -27.99 13.94
C ASN A 82 30.55 -29.38 14.52
N GLY A 83 30.62 -30.40 13.66
CA GLY A 83 31.00 -31.78 14.02
C GLY A 83 30.00 -32.68 14.75
N ASN A 84 28.68 -32.39 14.85
CA ASN A 84 27.80 -33.20 15.73
C ASN A 84 26.43 -33.68 15.23
N LEU A 85 26.03 -33.56 13.94
CA LEU A 85 24.77 -34.18 13.47
C LEU A 85 24.97 -35.13 12.26
N PRO A 86 24.35 -36.32 12.27
CA PRO A 86 24.39 -37.27 11.14
C PRO A 86 23.66 -36.75 9.89
N ASP A 87 24.05 -37.28 8.73
CA ASP A 87 23.41 -37.02 7.44
C ASP A 87 21.89 -37.27 7.49
N GLY A 88 21.08 -36.25 7.16
CA GLY A 88 19.63 -36.36 7.00
C GLY A 88 18.74 -35.49 7.91
N ILE A 89 19.29 -34.56 8.69
CA ILE A 89 18.49 -33.68 9.58
C ILE A 89 18.41 -32.24 9.02
N HIS A 90 17.20 -31.66 9.08
CA HIS A 90 16.82 -30.38 8.47
C HIS A 90 17.74 -29.21 8.83
N VAL A 91 18.34 -28.59 7.80
CA VAL A 91 19.12 -27.36 7.90
C VAL A 91 18.20 -26.17 8.28
N GLY A 92 18.62 -25.39 9.27
CA GLY A 92 17.99 -24.09 9.58
C GLY A 92 18.33 -23.01 8.55
N ALA A 93 18.02 -21.75 8.86
CA ALA A 93 18.31 -20.64 7.97
C ALA A 93 19.82 -20.42 7.77
N CYS A 94 20.24 -20.08 6.55
CA CYS A 94 21.61 -19.72 6.21
C CYS A 94 21.77 -18.19 6.15
N TRP A 95 22.21 -17.57 7.23
CA TRP A 95 22.44 -16.12 7.29
C TRP A 95 23.61 -15.62 6.43
N PRO A 96 24.73 -16.37 6.24
CA PRO A 96 25.78 -15.97 5.31
C PRO A 96 25.28 -15.75 3.88
N TYR A 97 24.36 -16.60 3.40
CA TYR A 97 23.72 -16.42 2.10
C TYR A 97 22.85 -15.17 2.09
N VAL A 98 22.00 -14.98 3.11
CA VAL A 98 21.16 -13.78 3.22
C VAL A 98 22.00 -12.51 3.23
N GLY A 99 23.13 -12.50 3.95
CA GLY A 99 24.07 -11.37 3.97
C GLY A 99 24.73 -11.12 2.63
N ALA A 100 25.18 -12.17 1.93
CA ALA A 100 25.83 -12.06 0.62
C ALA A 100 24.88 -11.54 -0.48
N TYR A 101 23.58 -11.86 -0.39
CA TYR A 101 22.57 -11.44 -1.37
C TYR A 101 21.65 -10.32 -0.86
N PHE A 102 21.93 -9.73 0.31
CA PHE A 102 21.09 -8.71 0.92
C PHE A 102 20.86 -7.52 -0.03
N ASP A 103 21.93 -7.06 -0.68
CA ASP A 103 21.87 -6.00 -1.69
C ASP A 103 20.97 -6.35 -2.87
N SER A 104 20.96 -7.61 -3.30
CA SER A 104 20.06 -8.08 -4.37
C SER A 104 18.61 -8.14 -3.91
N PHE A 105 18.33 -8.43 -2.63
CA PHE A 105 16.98 -8.38 -2.09
C PHE A 105 16.46 -6.95 -1.96
N ILE A 106 17.32 -5.98 -1.66
CA ILE A 106 16.93 -4.57 -1.50
C ILE A 106 16.86 -3.84 -2.85
N TYR A 107 17.94 -3.91 -3.63
CA TYR A 107 18.13 -3.12 -4.86
C TYR A 107 17.88 -3.94 -6.14
N GLY A 108 17.75 -5.26 -6.07
CA GLY A 108 17.60 -6.09 -7.27
C GLY A 108 18.85 -6.07 -8.17
N ARG A 109 18.66 -5.76 -9.45
CA ARG A 109 19.74 -5.62 -10.45
C ARG A 109 20.13 -4.15 -10.70
N TYR A 110 19.74 -3.25 -9.81
CA TYR A 110 20.00 -1.82 -9.95
C TYR A 110 21.53 -1.54 -9.90
N PRO A 111 22.08 -0.73 -10.82
CA PRO A 111 23.51 -0.45 -10.89
C PRO A 111 24.08 0.08 -9.57
N VAL A 112 25.23 -0.47 -9.14
CA VAL A 112 25.82 -0.18 -7.82
C VAL A 112 26.07 1.32 -7.61
N LEU A 113 26.59 2.00 -8.64
CA LEU A 113 26.91 3.43 -8.58
C LEU A 113 25.66 4.31 -8.41
N GLU A 114 24.48 3.82 -8.75
CA GLU A 114 23.23 4.59 -8.74
C GLU A 114 22.30 4.21 -7.59
N ARG A 115 22.69 3.25 -6.73
CA ARG A 115 21.85 2.80 -5.60
C ARG A 115 21.48 3.90 -4.61
N TRP A 116 22.27 4.97 -4.53
CA TRP A 116 21.95 6.15 -3.73
C TRP A 116 20.58 6.75 -4.10
N ARG A 117 20.14 6.62 -5.37
CA ARG A 117 18.80 7.05 -5.81
C ARG A 117 17.69 6.23 -5.17
N VAL A 118 17.94 4.93 -4.99
CA VAL A 118 17.03 4.01 -4.30
C VAL A 118 16.99 4.30 -2.80
N ASP A 119 18.13 4.62 -2.19
CA ASP A 119 18.18 5.01 -0.77
C ASP A 119 17.41 6.30 -0.50
N ILE A 120 17.58 7.32 -1.37
CA ILE A 120 16.78 8.54 -1.31
C ILE A 120 15.29 8.23 -1.50
N PHE A 121 14.94 7.36 -2.45
CA PHE A 121 13.56 6.93 -2.64
C PHE A 121 12.96 6.31 -1.37
N PHE A 122 13.68 5.41 -0.69
CA PHE A 122 13.24 4.81 0.57
C PHE A 122 13.11 5.85 1.70
N LEU A 123 14.08 6.75 1.82
CA LEU A 123 14.04 7.82 2.82
C LEU A 123 12.84 8.75 2.60
N LEU A 124 12.62 9.18 1.35
CA LEU A 124 11.47 10.00 0.98
C LEU A 124 10.15 9.26 1.19
N THR A 125 10.10 7.95 0.93
CA THR A 125 8.93 7.11 1.25
C THR A 125 8.62 7.17 2.74
N ALA A 126 9.63 6.92 3.58
CA ALA A 126 9.45 6.86 5.02
C ALA A 126 9.01 8.22 5.58
N ILE A 127 9.66 9.30 5.14
CA ILE A 127 9.32 10.67 5.57
C ILE A 127 7.90 11.05 5.14
N SER A 128 7.55 10.83 3.87
CA SER A 128 6.22 11.19 3.35
C SER A 128 5.11 10.37 4.00
N THR A 129 5.33 9.07 4.19
CA THR A 129 4.40 8.19 4.90
C THR A 129 4.22 8.61 6.35
N ALA A 130 5.32 8.88 7.07
CA ALA A 130 5.27 9.34 8.45
C ALA A 130 4.52 10.69 8.58
N TRP A 131 4.75 11.62 7.64
CA TRP A 131 4.07 12.92 7.61
C TRP A 131 2.55 12.77 7.48
N VAL A 132 2.08 11.84 6.64
CA VAL A 132 0.63 11.58 6.46
C VAL A 132 0.05 10.77 7.63
N LEU A 133 0.82 9.83 8.20
CA LEU A 133 0.33 8.93 9.25
C LEU A 133 0.23 9.62 10.61
N ILE A 134 1.15 10.54 10.94
CA ILE A 134 1.18 11.24 12.23
C ILE A 134 0.04 12.28 12.27
N PRO A 135 -1.00 12.11 13.11
CA PRO A 135 -2.16 13.02 13.09
C PRO A 135 -1.84 14.46 13.50
N LYS A 136 -0.80 14.66 14.30
CA LYS A 136 -0.36 15.96 14.83
C LYS A 136 0.67 16.68 13.95
N ALA A 137 1.05 16.11 12.80
CA ALA A 137 2.08 16.70 11.96
C ALA A 137 1.60 18.04 11.35
N PRO A 138 2.49 19.05 11.24
CA PRO A 138 2.13 20.34 10.66
C PRO A 138 1.75 20.18 9.19
N ALA A 139 0.82 21.01 8.70
CA ALA A 139 0.41 21.06 7.30
C ALA A 139 0.10 19.70 6.66
N LYS A 140 -0.57 18.80 7.40
CA LYS A 140 -0.88 17.43 6.96
C LYS A 140 -1.51 17.33 5.55
N ALA A 141 -2.35 18.29 5.18
CA ALA A 141 -2.94 18.34 3.84
C ALA A 141 -1.87 18.49 2.74
N LEU A 142 -0.84 19.32 2.96
CA LEU A 142 0.31 19.44 2.05
C LEU A 142 1.10 18.14 1.99
N GLY A 143 1.29 17.46 3.14
CA GLY A 143 1.92 16.13 3.17
C GLY A 143 1.15 15.10 2.33
N GLY A 144 -0.18 15.12 2.38
CA GLY A 144 -1.03 14.28 1.54
C GLY A 144 -0.92 14.60 0.05
N VAL A 145 -0.91 15.88 -0.33
CA VAL A 145 -0.70 16.30 -1.72
C VAL A 145 0.70 15.91 -2.21
N PHE A 146 1.72 16.10 -1.37
CA PHE A 146 3.08 15.68 -1.68
C PHE A 146 3.13 14.17 -1.95
N PHE A 147 2.57 13.36 -1.05
CA PHE A 147 2.57 11.90 -1.18
C PHE A 147 1.77 11.40 -2.40
N LEU A 148 0.61 11.99 -2.68
CA LEU A 148 -0.28 11.51 -3.74
C LEU A 148 0.08 12.03 -5.14
N VAL A 149 0.71 13.21 -5.25
CA VAL A 149 0.92 13.87 -6.54
C VAL A 149 2.40 14.04 -6.85
N ILE A 150 3.15 14.67 -5.95
CA ILE A 150 4.54 15.07 -6.21
C ILE A 150 5.47 13.86 -6.12
N TYR A 151 5.31 13.07 -5.06
CA TYR A 151 6.15 11.91 -4.75
C TYR A 151 6.18 10.85 -5.86
N PRO A 152 5.05 10.37 -6.45
CA PRO A 152 5.11 9.39 -7.54
C PRO A 152 5.87 9.92 -8.76
N VAL A 153 5.63 11.17 -9.17
CA VAL A 153 6.34 11.80 -10.29
C VAL A 153 7.83 11.92 -9.97
N ALA A 154 8.17 12.44 -8.79
CA ALA A 154 9.56 12.57 -8.35
C ALA A 154 10.26 11.22 -8.24
N SER A 155 9.57 10.17 -7.77
CA SER A 155 10.13 8.82 -7.64
C SER A 155 10.47 8.20 -8.98
N VAL A 156 9.64 8.40 -10.01
CA VAL A 156 9.92 7.91 -11.36
C VAL A 156 11.15 8.61 -11.92
N ILE A 157 11.20 9.94 -11.84
CA ILE A 157 12.36 10.73 -12.31
C ILE A 157 13.63 10.30 -11.58
N LEU A 158 13.58 10.19 -10.25
CA LEU A 158 14.71 9.81 -9.43
C LEU A 158 15.22 8.41 -9.78
N LEU A 159 14.33 7.43 -9.93
CA LEU A 159 14.72 6.04 -10.15
C LEU A 159 15.12 5.73 -11.60
N THR A 160 14.57 6.43 -12.60
CA THR A 160 14.97 6.25 -13.99
C THR A 160 16.15 7.14 -14.39
N GLY A 161 16.35 8.25 -13.69
CA GLY A 161 17.27 9.34 -14.09
C GLY A 161 16.62 10.43 -14.94
N GLY A 162 15.30 10.38 -15.16
CA GLY A 162 14.63 11.26 -16.13
C GLY A 162 14.99 10.88 -17.57
N ASN A 163 14.83 11.84 -18.50
CA ASN A 163 15.07 11.63 -19.93
C ASN A 163 14.37 10.35 -20.45
N LEU A 164 13.08 10.21 -20.13
CA LEU A 164 12.26 9.22 -20.82
C LEU A 164 12.16 9.69 -22.28
N ASP A 165 12.60 8.85 -23.22
CA ASP A 165 12.62 9.12 -24.66
C ASP A 165 11.18 9.20 -25.21
N LEU A 166 10.49 10.26 -24.79
CA LEU A 166 9.16 10.63 -25.21
C LEU A 166 9.34 11.36 -26.54
N GLY A 167 9.47 10.58 -27.61
CA GLY A 167 9.59 11.09 -28.96
C GLY A 167 8.42 12.00 -29.36
N LEU A 168 8.56 12.73 -30.47
CA LEU A 168 7.53 13.63 -31.00
C LEU A 168 6.15 12.99 -31.13
N ALA A 169 6.09 11.68 -31.41
CA ALA A 169 4.84 10.93 -31.48
C ALA A 169 4.07 10.95 -30.14
N SER A 170 4.75 10.79 -29.00
CA SER A 170 4.15 10.85 -27.67
C SER A 170 3.57 12.24 -27.40
N TRP A 171 4.30 13.29 -27.77
CA TRP A 171 3.85 14.67 -27.63
C TRP A 171 2.63 14.99 -28.49
N ILE A 172 2.65 14.57 -29.76
CA ILE A 172 1.52 14.74 -30.67
C ILE A 172 0.30 13.97 -30.17
N PHE A 173 0.48 12.73 -29.70
CA PHE A 173 -0.60 11.92 -29.15
C PHE A 173 -1.31 12.62 -27.99
N TRP A 174 -0.56 13.12 -27.01
CA TRP A 174 -1.15 13.81 -25.86
C TRP A 174 -1.75 15.18 -26.22
N ALA A 175 -1.18 15.89 -27.18
CA ALA A 175 -1.76 17.13 -27.72
C ALA A 175 -3.12 16.86 -28.41
N LEU A 176 -3.23 15.77 -29.17
CA LEU A 176 -4.49 15.37 -29.81
C LEU A 176 -5.53 14.93 -28.78
N VAL A 177 -5.15 14.15 -27.76
CA VAL A 177 -6.06 13.71 -26.69
C VAL A 177 -6.60 14.91 -25.91
N THR A 178 -5.74 15.86 -25.54
CA THR A 178 -6.17 17.06 -24.83
C THR A 178 -7.06 17.96 -25.71
N GLY A 179 -6.73 18.11 -27.00
CA GLY A 179 -7.57 18.79 -27.98
C GLY A 179 -8.94 18.14 -28.21
N LEU A 180 -9.00 16.80 -28.19
CA LEU A 180 -10.27 16.07 -28.30
C LEU A 180 -11.11 16.24 -27.03
N MET A 181 -10.50 16.17 -25.84
CA MET A 181 -11.20 16.37 -24.57
C MET A 181 -11.76 17.79 -24.43
N THR A 182 -11.03 18.82 -24.89
CA THR A 182 -11.55 20.19 -24.93
C THR A 182 -12.67 20.34 -25.96
N LEU A 183 -12.58 19.68 -27.12
CA LEU A 183 -13.67 19.66 -28.10
C LEU A 183 -14.94 18.99 -27.55
N ILE A 184 -14.81 17.84 -26.87
CA ILE A 184 -15.93 17.14 -26.22
C ILE A 184 -16.58 18.02 -25.15
N ALA A 185 -15.76 18.69 -24.33
CA ALA A 185 -16.23 19.65 -23.34
C ALA A 185 -16.98 20.85 -23.97
N LEU A 186 -16.75 21.14 -25.25
CA LEU A 186 -17.44 22.18 -26.01
C LEU A 186 -18.67 21.67 -26.77
N LEU A 187 -18.90 20.35 -26.90
CA LEU A 187 -20.09 19.80 -27.59
C LEU A 187 -21.43 20.34 -27.03
N PRO A 188 -21.65 20.43 -25.70
CA PRO A 188 -22.88 21.00 -25.15
C PRO A 188 -23.07 22.48 -25.50
N VAL A 189 -21.96 23.20 -25.76
CA VAL A 189 -21.98 24.61 -26.16
C VAL A 189 -22.53 24.76 -27.57
N PHE A 190 -22.08 23.91 -28.50
CA PHE A 190 -22.59 23.89 -29.87
C PHE A 190 -24.03 23.33 -29.94
N ALA A 191 -24.41 22.48 -29.00
CA ALA A 191 -25.78 21.98 -28.85
C ALA A 191 -26.76 23.01 -28.25
N GLY A 192 -26.27 24.16 -27.77
CA GLY A 192 -27.11 25.27 -27.31
C GLY A 192 -27.75 25.08 -25.92
N GLU A 193 -27.30 24.09 -25.14
CA GLU A 193 -27.93 23.72 -23.87
C GLU A 193 -27.46 24.54 -22.65
N GLU A 194 -26.33 25.27 -22.73
CA GLU A 194 -25.74 25.94 -21.54
C GLU A 194 -25.39 27.44 -21.67
N SER A 195 -25.53 28.14 -20.54
CA SER A 195 -25.21 29.56 -20.32
C SER A 195 -23.69 29.82 -20.34
N ILE A 196 -23.25 31.01 -20.78
CA ILE A 196 -21.82 31.38 -20.93
C ILE A 196 -21.00 31.20 -19.64
N ALA A 197 -21.62 31.38 -18.47
CA ALA A 197 -20.97 31.17 -17.17
C ALA A 197 -20.67 29.69 -16.90
N ASP A 198 -21.54 28.77 -17.34
CA ASP A 198 -21.30 27.33 -17.25
C ASP A 198 -20.21 26.86 -18.24
N ARG A 199 -20.01 27.57 -19.36
CA ARG A 199 -18.98 27.26 -20.38
C ARG A 199 -17.54 27.45 -19.89
N ALA A 200 -17.32 28.38 -18.95
CA ALA A 200 -15.98 28.72 -18.48
C ALA A 200 -15.38 27.64 -17.58
N VAL A 201 -16.22 26.86 -16.89
CA VAL A 201 -15.79 25.83 -15.93
C VAL A 201 -15.16 24.60 -16.62
N PRO A 202 -15.80 23.94 -17.60
CA PRO A 202 -15.24 22.76 -18.24
C PRO A 202 -14.01 23.11 -19.09
N LEU A 203 -14.01 24.27 -19.76
CA LEU A 203 -12.84 24.74 -20.52
C LEU A 203 -11.65 25.02 -19.59
N ARG A 204 -11.87 25.70 -18.47
CA ARG A 204 -10.83 25.95 -17.46
C ARG A 204 -10.29 24.65 -16.88
N ASN A 205 -11.17 23.70 -16.53
CA ASN A 205 -10.74 22.41 -15.95
C ASN A 205 -9.96 21.57 -16.97
N ALA A 206 -10.41 21.51 -18.22
CA ALA A 206 -9.70 20.81 -19.29
C ALA A 206 -8.33 21.44 -19.58
N ALA A 207 -8.25 22.78 -19.59
CA ALA A 207 -6.98 23.49 -19.74
C ALA A 207 -6.02 23.25 -18.56
N ILE A 208 -6.51 23.26 -17.32
CA ILE A 208 -5.70 22.97 -16.12
C ILE A 208 -5.18 21.53 -16.15
N ILE A 209 -6.04 20.55 -16.46
CA ILE A 209 -5.65 19.14 -16.53
C ILE A 209 -4.64 18.92 -17.66
N GLY A 210 -4.92 19.47 -18.84
CA GLY A 210 -4.02 19.37 -19.99
C GLY A 210 -2.66 20.00 -19.74
N ALA A 211 -2.62 21.20 -19.15
CA ALA A 211 -1.38 21.89 -18.78
C ALA A 211 -0.61 21.12 -17.70
N GLY A 212 -1.31 20.59 -16.68
CA GLY A 212 -0.70 19.76 -15.64
C GLY A 212 -0.08 18.49 -16.19
N LEU A 213 -0.78 17.79 -17.09
CA LEU A 213 -0.28 16.58 -17.73
C LEU A 213 0.90 16.87 -18.66
N ALA A 214 0.84 17.93 -19.46
CA ALA A 214 1.95 18.39 -20.30
C ALA A 214 3.18 18.76 -19.46
N ALA A 215 2.99 19.42 -18.32
CA ALA A 215 4.07 19.73 -17.39
C ALA A 215 4.70 18.45 -16.81
N ILE A 216 3.90 17.45 -16.42
CA ILE A 216 4.42 16.16 -15.94
C ILE A 216 5.21 15.44 -17.04
N LEU A 217 4.69 15.38 -18.26
CA LEU A 217 5.40 14.77 -19.40
C LEU A 217 6.68 15.53 -19.72
N PHE A 218 6.67 16.85 -19.61
CA PHE A 218 7.85 17.68 -19.81
C PHE A 218 8.92 17.36 -18.76
N LEU A 219 8.53 17.30 -17.48
CA LEU A 219 9.41 16.90 -16.40
C LEU A 219 10.02 15.51 -16.61
N PHE A 220 9.27 14.57 -17.18
CA PHE A 220 9.78 13.24 -17.52
C PHE A 220 10.74 13.23 -18.71
N SER A 221 10.53 14.09 -19.71
CA SER A 221 11.42 14.25 -20.86
C SER A 221 12.67 15.07 -20.56
N PHE A 222 12.66 15.84 -19.47
CA PHE A 222 13.76 16.71 -19.11
C PHE A 222 15.01 15.89 -18.73
N ASP A 223 16.16 16.32 -19.25
CA ASP A 223 17.44 15.72 -18.92
C ASP A 223 18.02 16.37 -17.67
N PHE A 224 18.04 15.62 -16.57
CA PHE A 224 18.62 16.06 -15.30
C PHE A 224 20.13 15.77 -15.21
N GLY A 225 20.76 15.26 -16.27
CA GLY A 225 22.18 14.88 -16.28
C GLY A 225 22.47 13.60 -15.47
N LEU A 226 21.43 12.82 -15.19
CA LEU A 226 21.52 11.55 -14.47
C LEU A 226 21.65 10.40 -15.47
N SER A 227 22.43 9.38 -15.13
CA SER A 227 22.50 8.15 -15.94
C SER A 227 21.12 7.48 -16.01
N ARG A 228 20.72 7.03 -17.20
CA ARG A 228 19.45 6.35 -17.42
C ARG A 228 19.53 4.91 -16.92
N VAL A 229 18.66 4.54 -15.99
CA VAL A 229 18.52 3.17 -15.49
C VAL A 229 17.22 2.58 -15.99
N GLU A 230 17.31 1.49 -16.74
CA GLU A 230 16.15 0.87 -17.37
C GLU A 230 15.30 0.10 -16.35
N THR A 231 13.98 0.14 -16.51
CA THR A 231 13.02 -0.55 -15.64
C THR A 231 13.22 -2.06 -15.53
N PRO A 232 13.75 -2.81 -16.53
CA PRO A 232 14.04 -4.24 -16.36
C PRO A 232 15.17 -4.55 -15.38
N GLN A 233 15.97 -3.55 -15.02
CA GLN A 233 17.04 -3.69 -14.02
C GLN A 233 16.52 -3.50 -12.59
N TRP A 234 15.27 -3.07 -12.43
CA TRP A 234 14.67 -2.87 -11.12
C TRP A 234 14.27 -4.23 -10.53
N GLY A 235 14.47 -4.41 -9.22
CA GLY A 235 14.03 -5.62 -8.54
C GLY A 235 14.02 -5.46 -7.02
N GLY A 236 13.77 -6.56 -6.32
CA GLY A 236 13.81 -6.60 -4.86
C GLY A 236 12.73 -5.71 -4.21
N LEU A 237 13.05 -5.23 -3.01
CA LEU A 237 12.19 -4.36 -2.19
C LEU A 237 11.81 -3.08 -2.92
N LEU A 238 12.73 -2.52 -3.72
CA LEU A 238 12.48 -1.33 -4.54
C LEU A 238 11.21 -1.49 -5.38
N VAL A 239 11.15 -2.55 -6.20
CA VAL A 239 10.00 -2.76 -7.12
C VAL A 239 8.72 -3.03 -6.35
N THR A 240 8.78 -3.82 -5.28
CA THR A 240 7.61 -4.08 -4.43
C THR A 240 7.03 -2.78 -3.88
N LEU A 241 7.88 -1.89 -3.37
CA LEU A 241 7.45 -0.63 -2.79
C LEU A 241 6.93 0.35 -3.84
N VAL A 242 7.61 0.45 -5.00
CA VAL A 242 7.15 1.26 -6.13
C VAL A 242 5.76 0.83 -6.60
N ILE A 243 5.55 -0.46 -6.85
CA ILE A 243 4.24 -0.99 -7.31
C ILE A 243 3.17 -0.77 -6.23
N ALA A 244 3.50 -1.02 -4.96
CA ALA A 244 2.55 -0.81 -3.87
C ALA A 244 2.11 0.65 -3.76
N ILE A 245 3.05 1.59 -3.75
CA ILE A 245 2.73 3.03 -3.61
C ILE A 245 1.99 3.53 -4.85
N THR A 246 2.50 3.25 -6.05
CA THR A 246 1.83 3.69 -7.29
C THR A 246 0.43 3.09 -7.40
N GLY A 247 0.24 1.82 -7.02
CA GLY A 247 -1.06 1.18 -6.95
C GLY A 247 -2.01 1.85 -5.96
N ILE A 248 -1.55 2.18 -4.75
CA ILE A 248 -2.35 2.91 -3.75
C ILE A 248 -2.72 4.30 -4.27
N VAL A 249 -1.74 5.05 -4.78
CA VAL A 249 -1.93 6.42 -5.28
C VAL A 249 -2.89 6.45 -6.46
N ALA A 250 -2.78 5.51 -7.41
CA ALA A 250 -3.65 5.44 -8.57
C ALA A 250 -5.06 4.94 -8.23
N SER A 251 -5.17 3.96 -7.31
CA SER A 251 -6.46 3.37 -6.95
C SER A 251 -7.29 4.23 -5.99
N LEU A 252 -6.66 5.04 -5.13
CA LEU A 252 -7.35 5.89 -4.17
C LEU A 252 -8.35 6.87 -4.82
N PRO A 253 -8.00 7.68 -5.84
CA PRO A 253 -8.97 8.59 -6.47
C PRO A 253 -10.10 7.82 -7.16
N ILE A 254 -9.78 6.71 -7.84
CA ILE A 254 -10.78 5.84 -8.49
C ILE A 254 -11.73 5.26 -7.45
N GLY A 255 -11.21 4.80 -6.31
CA GLY A 255 -11.99 4.28 -5.20
C GLY A 255 -12.91 5.35 -4.59
N ILE A 256 -12.43 6.59 -4.44
CA ILE A 256 -13.26 7.72 -3.99
C ILE A 256 -14.39 7.99 -4.99
N LEU A 257 -14.10 7.99 -6.29
CA LEU A 257 -15.11 8.21 -7.33
C LEU A 257 -16.22 7.16 -7.27
N PHE A 258 -15.88 5.87 -7.20
CA PHE A 258 -16.88 4.80 -7.06
C PHE A 258 -17.63 4.84 -5.73
N ALA A 259 -16.95 5.23 -4.63
CA ALA A 259 -17.60 5.40 -3.33
C ALA A 259 -18.63 6.56 -3.32
N LEU A 260 -18.35 7.64 -4.05
CA LEU A 260 -19.31 8.73 -4.29
C LEU A 260 -20.42 8.27 -5.25
N GLY A 261 -20.07 7.57 -6.32
CA GLY A 261 -21.00 7.01 -7.31
C GLY A 261 -22.05 6.09 -6.68
N ARG A 262 -21.65 5.27 -5.69
CA ARG A 262 -22.58 4.43 -4.91
C ARG A 262 -23.63 5.23 -4.13
N ARG A 263 -23.34 6.49 -3.78
CA ARG A 263 -24.27 7.41 -3.08
C ARG A 263 -25.08 8.30 -4.04
N SER A 264 -24.86 8.20 -5.34
CA SER A 264 -25.56 9.01 -6.34
C SER A 264 -27.06 8.68 -6.40
N GLN A 265 -27.87 9.69 -6.67
CA GLN A 265 -29.31 9.55 -6.91
C GLN A 265 -29.61 8.97 -8.31
N MET A 266 -28.67 9.08 -9.25
CA MET A 266 -28.82 8.53 -10.61
C MET A 266 -28.67 7.00 -10.60
N PRO A 267 -29.70 6.22 -11.00
CA PRO A 267 -29.70 4.77 -10.87
C PRO A 267 -28.61 4.09 -11.69
N ALA A 268 -28.30 4.61 -12.88
CA ALA A 268 -27.25 4.06 -13.75
C ALA A 268 -25.85 4.14 -13.10
N ILE A 269 -25.46 5.32 -12.61
CA ILE A 269 -24.14 5.52 -11.98
C ILE A 269 -24.01 4.69 -10.70
N ARG A 270 -25.08 4.64 -9.89
CA ARG A 270 -25.13 3.82 -8.68
C ARG A 270 -24.96 2.34 -9.02
N LEU A 271 -25.67 1.84 -10.04
CA LEU A 271 -25.61 0.44 -10.45
C LEU A 271 -24.20 0.05 -10.93
N ILE A 272 -23.61 0.85 -11.83
CA ILE A 272 -22.24 0.60 -12.34
C ILE A 272 -21.24 0.57 -11.19
N SER A 273 -21.33 1.53 -10.27
CA SER A 273 -20.42 1.61 -9.11
C SER A 273 -20.55 0.39 -8.19
N VAL A 274 -21.78 -0.04 -7.90
CA VAL A 274 -22.04 -1.21 -7.05
C VAL A 274 -21.54 -2.50 -7.72
N ILE A 275 -21.84 -2.70 -9.00
CA ILE A 275 -21.35 -3.87 -9.75
C ILE A 275 -19.83 -3.93 -9.72
N PHE A 276 -19.15 -2.82 -10.03
CA PHE A 276 -17.69 -2.77 -10.04
C PHE A 276 -17.10 -3.10 -8.65
N ILE A 277 -17.62 -2.48 -7.58
CA ILE A 277 -17.14 -2.68 -6.21
C ILE A 277 -17.35 -4.13 -5.76
N GLU A 278 -18.57 -4.66 -5.93
CA GLU A 278 -18.88 -6.02 -5.46
C GLU A 278 -18.20 -7.10 -6.31
N PHE A 279 -18.00 -6.86 -7.61
CA PHE A 279 -17.22 -7.76 -8.48
C PHE A 279 -15.78 -7.90 -8.00
N TRP A 280 -15.04 -6.79 -7.86
CA TRP A 280 -13.63 -6.84 -7.43
C TRP A 280 -13.46 -7.32 -5.99
N ARG A 281 -14.46 -7.12 -5.12
CA ARG A 281 -14.47 -7.69 -3.77
C ARG A 281 -14.79 -9.19 -3.75
N GLY A 282 -15.54 -9.68 -4.74
CA GLY A 282 -15.93 -11.09 -4.87
C GLY A 282 -14.89 -11.95 -5.61
N VAL A 283 -14.06 -11.35 -6.46
CA VAL A 283 -13.02 -12.08 -7.21
C VAL A 283 -11.78 -12.31 -6.32
N PRO A 284 -11.37 -13.56 -6.09
CA PRO A 284 -10.13 -13.84 -5.35
C PRO A 284 -8.91 -13.31 -6.10
N LEU A 285 -8.05 -12.54 -5.43
CA LEU A 285 -6.84 -11.99 -6.07
C LEU A 285 -5.96 -13.09 -6.70
N ILE A 286 -5.94 -14.28 -6.10
CA ILE A 286 -5.15 -15.42 -6.60
C ILE A 286 -5.59 -15.87 -8.00
N THR A 287 -6.89 -15.81 -8.34
CA THR A 287 -7.36 -16.22 -9.67
C THR A 287 -6.92 -15.24 -10.73
N VAL A 288 -6.94 -13.93 -10.42
CA VAL A 288 -6.45 -12.87 -11.30
C VAL A 288 -4.94 -13.01 -11.50
N LEU A 289 -4.19 -13.22 -10.42
CA LEU A 289 -2.74 -13.43 -10.48
C LEU A 289 -2.39 -14.66 -11.31
N PHE A 290 -3.08 -15.79 -11.11
CA PHE A 290 -2.87 -17.02 -11.87
C PHE A 290 -3.20 -16.85 -13.35
N MET A 291 -4.34 -16.24 -13.67
CA MET A 291 -4.71 -15.96 -15.07
C MET A 291 -3.67 -15.07 -15.76
N SER A 292 -3.20 -14.02 -15.08
CA SER A 292 -2.19 -13.12 -15.61
C SER A 292 -0.80 -13.75 -15.74
N SER A 293 -0.39 -14.63 -14.82
CA SER A 293 0.97 -15.19 -14.82
C SER A 293 1.11 -16.48 -15.62
N VAL A 294 0.04 -17.28 -15.74
CA VAL A 294 0.09 -18.59 -16.40
C VAL A 294 -0.65 -18.57 -17.73
N MET A 295 -1.83 -17.94 -17.82
CA MET A 295 -2.62 -18.00 -19.07
C MET A 295 -2.19 -16.95 -20.08
N LEU A 296 -1.91 -15.70 -19.67
CA LEU A 296 -1.52 -14.63 -20.59
C LEU A 296 -0.27 -14.96 -21.44
N PRO A 297 0.82 -15.52 -20.88
CA PRO A 297 2.02 -15.84 -21.67
C PRO A 297 1.81 -16.97 -22.70
N LEU A 298 0.75 -17.77 -22.59
CA LEU A 298 0.42 -18.79 -23.59
C LEU A 298 -0.21 -18.19 -24.86
N PHE A 299 -0.67 -16.93 -24.80
CA PHE A 299 -1.31 -16.23 -25.92
C PHE A 299 -0.41 -15.14 -26.55
N LEU A 300 0.75 -14.86 -25.97
CA LEU A 300 1.78 -13.93 -26.48
C LEU A 300 2.92 -14.71 -27.13
#